data_AF-M5RTM7-F1
#
_entry.id   AF-M5RTM7-F1
#
_cell.length_a   1.000
_cell.length_b   1.000
_cell.length_c   1.000
_cell.angle_alpha   90.00
_cell.angle_beta   90.00
_cell.angle_gamma   90.00
#
_symmetry.space_group_name_H-M   'P 1'
#
loop_
_entity.id
_entity.type
_entity.pdbx_description
1 polymer ?
#
loop_
_entity_poly.entity_id
_entity_poly.type
_entity_poly.pdbx_seq_one_letter_code
_entity_poly.pdbx_strand_id
1 'polypeptide(L)'
;MLVNGKPMKGLEIEVIRGETRYRNAQDETHLSTDANGEFTMTWAEPGMYWLETSTSDEQTSIPQAQTRRLSYAATLEVLPQ
;
A
#
# COMPACT_ATOMS: atom_id res chain seq x y z
N MET A 1 7.25 -4.21 3.70
CA MET A 1 6.04 -5.04 3.68
C MET A 1 6.41 -6.50 3.63
N LEU A 2 5.79 -7.29 4.51
CA LEU A 2 6.06 -8.70 4.67
C LEU A 2 4.77 -9.50 4.43
N VAL A 3 4.88 -10.65 3.77
CA VAL A 3 3.82 -11.65 3.72
C VAL A 3 4.30 -12.88 4.48
N ASN A 4 3.54 -13.28 5.51
CA ASN A 4 3.91 -14.38 6.41
C ASN A 4 5.33 -14.23 6.99
N GLY A 5 5.71 -13.00 7.35
CA GLY A 5 7.03 -12.68 7.91
C GLY A 5 8.19 -12.64 6.91
N LYS A 6 7.93 -12.84 5.60
CA LYS A 6 8.95 -12.78 4.55
C LYS A 6 8.83 -11.51 3.71
N PRO A 7 9.95 -10.88 3.33
CA PRO A 7 9.97 -9.80 2.34
C PRO A 7 9.22 -10.16 1.07
N MET A 8 8.34 -9.26 0.62
CA MET A 8 7.67 -9.39 -0.68
C MET A 8 8.14 -8.28 -1.59
N LYS A 9 8.84 -8.65 -2.67
CA LYS A 9 9.25 -7.75 -3.74
C LYS A 9 8.12 -7.53 -4.73
N GLY A 10 8.03 -6.33 -5.28
CA GLY A 10 7.10 -6.02 -6.36
C GLY A 10 5.66 -5.87 -5.87
N LEU A 11 5.46 -5.60 -4.59
CA LEU A 11 4.14 -5.30 -4.04
C LEU A 11 3.81 -3.84 -4.38
N GLU A 12 2.75 -3.65 -5.15
CA GLU A 12 2.26 -2.32 -5.51
C GLU A 12 1.65 -1.62 -4.28
N ILE A 13 2.08 -0.39 -4.04
CA ILE A 13 1.64 0.50 -2.99
C ILE A 13 1.07 1.74 -3.67
N GLU A 14 -0.17 2.07 -3.31
CA GLU A 14 -0.81 3.30 -3.74
C GLU A 14 -0.87 4.26 -2.55
N VAL A 15 -0.43 5.50 -2.76
CA VAL A 15 -0.54 6.57 -1.76
C VAL A 15 -1.28 7.75 -2.37
N ILE A 16 -2.35 8.17 -1.72
CA ILE A 16 -3.27 9.20 -2.19
C ILE A 16 -3.31 10.30 -1.14
N ARG A 17 -3.15 11.55 -1.55
CA ARG A 17 -3.36 12.66 -0.62
C ARG A 17 -4.82 12.75 -0.20
N GLY A 18 -5.05 12.86 1.11
CA GLY A 18 -6.37 13.05 1.71
C GLY A 18 -7.10 14.27 1.15
N GLU A 19 -8.43 14.25 1.22
CA GLU A 19 -9.34 15.29 0.71
C GLU A 19 -9.53 15.37 -0.82
N THR A 20 -8.94 14.46 -1.60
CA THR A 20 -9.06 14.44 -3.08
C THR A 20 -10.12 13.44 -3.60
N ARG A 21 -10.91 12.82 -2.72
CA ARG A 21 -11.82 11.68 -2.99
C ARG A 21 -12.83 11.81 -4.16
N TYR A 22 -12.99 12.99 -4.76
CA TYR A 22 -13.87 13.26 -5.91
C TYR A 22 -13.20 14.07 -7.05
N ARG A 23 -11.90 14.37 -6.96
CA ARG A 23 -11.17 15.09 -8.03
C ARG A 23 -10.28 14.10 -8.77
N ASN A 24 -10.31 14.18 -10.10
CA ASN A 24 -9.51 13.37 -11.02
C ASN A 24 -8.07 13.18 -10.51
N ALA A 25 -7.71 11.95 -10.10
CA ALA A 25 -6.40 11.27 -10.15
C ALA A 25 -5.08 12.06 -9.88
N GLN A 26 -5.11 13.29 -9.38
CA GLN A 26 -3.98 14.21 -9.56
C GLN A 26 -2.82 14.00 -8.58
N ASP A 27 -3.09 13.37 -7.43
CA ASP A 27 -2.09 13.21 -6.36
C ASP A 27 -1.94 11.73 -5.92
N GLU A 28 -2.08 10.80 -6.87
CA GLU A 28 -1.78 9.38 -6.66
C GLU A 28 -0.29 9.11 -6.88
N THR A 29 0.35 8.49 -5.90
CA THR A 29 1.72 7.99 -6.01
C THR A 29 1.69 6.46 -6.01
N HIS A 30 2.18 5.86 -7.09
CA HIS A 30 2.33 4.41 -7.22
C HIS A 30 3.80 4.04 -6.97
N LEU A 31 4.03 3.14 -6.01
CA LEU A 31 5.34 2.63 -5.63
C LEU A 31 5.31 1.11 -5.64
N SER A 32 6.49 0.48 -5.75
CA SER A 32 6.61 -0.96 -5.64
C SER A 32 7.71 -1.30 -4.65
N THR A 33 7.48 -2.34 -3.85
CA THR A 33 8.47 -2.77 -2.85
C THR A 33 9.71 -3.39 -3.50
N ASP A 34 10.86 -3.15 -2.89
CA ASP A 34 12.14 -3.69 -3.34
C ASP A 34 12.36 -5.16 -2.90
N ALA A 35 13.58 -5.69 -3.11
CA ALA A 35 13.92 -7.06 -2.75
C ALA A 35 13.84 -7.35 -1.23
N ASN A 36 13.95 -6.32 -0.39
CA ASN A 36 13.80 -6.40 1.07
C ASN A 36 12.34 -6.17 1.51
N GLY A 37 11.45 -5.94 0.55
CA GLY A 37 10.06 -5.60 0.80
C GLY A 37 9.88 -4.15 1.21
N GLU A 38 10.90 -3.30 1.10
CA GLU A 38 10.87 -1.91 1.54
C GLU A 38 10.39 -1.01 0.40
N PHE A 39 9.83 0.16 0.72
CA PHE A 39 9.56 1.22 -0.24
C PHE A 39 9.95 2.55 0.39
N THR A 40 10.33 3.52 -0.43
CA THR A 40 10.67 4.87 0.00
C THR A 40 9.75 5.86 -0.66
N MET A 41 9.29 6.86 0.08
CA MET A 41 8.50 7.95 -0.47
C MET A 41 8.97 9.30 0.04
N THR A 42 8.98 10.29 -0.85
CA THR A 42 9.19 11.70 -0.52
C THR A 42 7.85 12.41 -0.55
N TRP A 43 7.47 13.02 0.56
CA TRP A 43 6.22 13.77 0.68
C TRP A 43 6.37 15.15 0.04
N ALA A 44 5.56 15.46 -0.96
CA ALA A 44 5.60 16.76 -1.62
C ALA A 44 5.01 17.88 -0.74
N GLU A 45 3.96 17.58 0.02
CA GLU A 45 3.25 18.55 0.86
C GLU A 45 2.90 17.96 2.24
N PRO A 46 2.79 18.78 3.30
CA PRO A 46 2.13 18.39 4.53
C PRO A 46 0.66 18.03 4.31
N GLY A 47 0.11 17.19 5.19
CA GLY A 47 -1.29 16.80 5.18
C GLY A 47 -1.52 15.31 5.44
N MET A 48 -2.77 14.90 5.32
CA MET A 48 -3.19 13.50 5.47
C MET A 48 -2.98 12.75 4.16
N TYR A 49 -2.58 11.49 4.23
CA TYR A 49 -2.42 10.59 3.10
C TYR A 49 -3.02 9.23 3.41
N TRP A 50 -3.72 8.66 2.44
CA TRP A 50 -4.19 7.28 2.46
C TRP A 50 -3.16 6.42 1.75
N LEU A 51 -2.68 5.37 2.41
CA LEU A 51 -1.84 4.35 1.82
C LEU A 51 -2.65 3.06 1.74
N GLU A 52 -2.64 2.41 0.59
CA GLU A 52 -3.16 1.07 0.44
C GLU A 52 -2.25 0.16 -0.37
N THR A 53 -2.37 -1.12 -0.08
CA THR A 53 -1.78 -2.19 -0.88
C THR A 53 -2.58 -3.46 -0.73
N SER A 54 -2.62 -4.27 -1.78
CA SER A 54 -3.21 -5.60 -1.71
C SER A 54 -2.49 -6.60 -2.59
N THR A 55 -2.55 -7.86 -2.19
CA THR A 55 -2.04 -8.99 -2.96
C THR A 55 -2.93 -10.21 -2.75
N SER A 56 -2.84 -11.19 -3.65
CA SER A 56 -3.61 -12.42 -3.54
C SER A 56 -2.74 -13.64 -3.87
N ASP A 57 -2.97 -14.74 -3.16
CA ASP A 57 -2.27 -16.01 -3.36
C ASP A 57 -3.20 -17.21 -3.13
N GLU A 58 -2.73 -18.41 -3.46
CA GLU A 58 -3.46 -19.68 -3.26
C GLU A 58 -3.13 -20.33 -1.90
N GLN A 59 -2.40 -19.64 -1.01
CA GLN A 59 -2.00 -20.18 0.29
C GLN A 59 -3.15 -20.08 1.29
N THR A 60 -4.21 -20.84 1.04
CA THR A 60 -5.39 -20.92 1.89
C THR A 60 -5.25 -22.01 2.96
N SER A 61 -5.95 -21.86 4.07
CA SER A 61 -6.03 -22.87 5.14
C SER A 61 -7.40 -23.55 5.22
N ILE A 62 -8.39 -23.03 4.49
CA ILE A 62 -9.76 -23.55 4.44
C ILE A 62 -9.91 -24.38 3.15
N PRO A 63 -10.25 -25.68 3.22
CA PRO A 63 -10.27 -26.57 2.05
C PRO A 63 -11.12 -26.08 0.86
N GLN A 64 -12.17 -25.31 1.12
CA GLN A 64 -13.08 -24.78 0.10
C GLN A 64 -12.59 -23.46 -0.52
N ALA A 65 -11.56 -22.82 0.05
CA ALA A 65 -11.05 -21.54 -0.42
C ALA A 65 -9.93 -21.74 -1.45
N GLN A 66 -10.11 -21.17 -2.65
CA GLN A 66 -9.12 -21.23 -3.74
C GLN A 66 -8.09 -20.09 -3.69
N THR A 67 -8.43 -18.98 -3.03
CA THR A 67 -7.59 -17.78 -3.00
C THR A 67 -7.73 -17.07 -1.66
N ARG A 68 -6.64 -16.46 -1.21
CA ARG A 68 -6.55 -15.56 -0.08
C ARG A 68 -6.18 -14.18 -0.60
N ARG A 69 -6.92 -13.15 -0.20
CA ARG A 69 -6.56 -11.75 -0.42
C ARG A 69 -6.00 -11.16 0.87
N LEU A 70 -4.85 -10.52 0.77
CA LEU A 70 -4.23 -9.73 1.83
C LEU A 70 -4.37 -8.27 1.46
N SER A 71 -4.75 -7.43 2.41
CA SER A 71 -4.88 -5.99 2.19
C SER A 71 -4.40 -5.25 3.43
N TYR A 72 -3.66 -4.18 3.21
CA TYR A 72 -3.21 -3.29 4.25
C TYR A 72 -3.56 -1.87 3.83
N ALA A 73 -4.15 -1.13 4.77
CA ALA A 73 -4.48 0.25 4.57
C ALA A 73 -4.09 1.05 5.82
N ALA A 74 -3.57 2.25 5.60
CA ALA A 74 -3.15 3.15 6.66
C ALA A 74 -3.44 4.59 6.28
N THR A 75 -3.73 5.42 7.29
CA THR A 75 -3.76 6.87 7.14
C THR A 75 -2.52 7.45 7.80
N LEU A 76 -1.77 8.26 7.07
CA LEU A 76 -0.54 8.89 7.50
C LEU A 76 -0.74 10.41 7.55
N GLU A 77 -0.24 11.05 8.59
CA GLU A 77 -0.24 12.52 8.71
C GLU A 77 1.20 13.02 8.58
N VAL A 78 1.44 13.91 7.61
CA VAL A 78 2.72 14.60 7.41
C VAL A 78 2.59 16.00 7.97
N LEU A 79 3.34 16.30 9.03
CA LEU A 79 3.37 17.62 9.66
C LEU A 79 4.29 18.59 8.89
N PRO A 80 3.98 19.90 8.87
CA PRO A 80 4.90 20.91 8.34
C PRO A 80 6.18 20.98 9.19
N GLN A 81 7.26 21.46 8.57
CA GLN A 81 8.52 21.76 9.25
C GLN A 81 8.47 23.10 9.99
#